data_AF-A0A415ILY1-F1
#
_entry.id   AF-A0A415ILY1-F1
#
_cell.length_a   1.000
_cell.length_b   1.000
_cell.length_c   1.000
_cell.angle_alpha   90.00
_cell.angle_beta   90.00
_cell.angle_gamma   90.00
#
_symmetry.space_group_name_H-M   'P 1'
#
loop_
_entity.id
_entity.type
_entity.pdbx_description
1 polymer ?
#
loop_
_entity_poly.entity_id
_entity_poly.type
_entity_poly.pdbx_seq_one_letter_code
_entity_poly.pdbx_strand_id
1 'polypeptide(L)'
;MSQQNQLNDIGKLKEILVFYLRRWKIFIVSLIVCISIAILYIYITKPVYLVTANILVEEKESSPMNQMQSMMKGFSLTDVFGGNSSIHNEIELIRSFSMFRRVVKSLNLNEKYSSGEWIFPISYYKNSPVVITPINDIADTLTATLKFKIKSSGKNVKVKMSKGFKTLHEETFSLPFIMQTSYGDFKIETTQFYNPDKEINVKVSFSGYDYATEMLQKEVEVDFATKKANIINMQLKEKNIKKGKDVLNELIASYNTSSKERRNALAGNMVLFLDERINLISKELVEIEKQIESYKKENSLTDIEAEAKIILDKSTNFKERLIEAETQYTVIELVEDFLLKPENRFSLVPLNIGLNDRTVLEGLQKYNEALLERLRLLKTTQGNTPTLDIMNEQIDAMHDNMLATIRSLKSGFSHAKENLQEQGDYFMARIKGMPTQEREFIDIKRQQMIKQELFVFLLQKKEENALSMAVTTPKAEIVDKAYTLQTPVSPRPMRLLAFAMSIAIIGAGCYIKVRY
;
A
#
# COMPACT_ATOMS: atom_id res chain seq x y z
N MET A 1 -4.60 -22.04 62.55
CA MET A 1 -3.80 -20.79 62.45
C MET A 1 -4.25 -19.84 61.33
N SER A 2 -4.81 -20.29 60.19
CA SER A 2 -5.22 -19.38 59.11
C SER A 2 -6.45 -18.51 59.42
N GLN A 3 -7.49 -19.05 60.06
CA GLN A 3 -8.73 -18.30 60.37
C GLN A 3 -8.54 -17.22 61.46
N GLN A 4 -7.66 -17.44 62.44
CA GLN A 4 -7.37 -16.48 63.50
C GLN A 4 -6.51 -15.31 63.01
N ASN A 5 -5.59 -15.57 62.08
CA ASN A 5 -4.86 -14.51 61.37
C ASN A 5 -5.80 -13.73 60.44
N GLN A 6 -6.73 -14.39 59.73
CA GLN A 6 -7.74 -13.71 58.93
C GLN A 6 -8.67 -12.80 59.76
N LEU A 7 -9.13 -13.26 60.94
CA LEU A 7 -9.95 -12.44 61.84
C LEU A 7 -9.18 -11.24 62.42
N ASN A 8 -7.90 -11.41 62.77
CA ASN A 8 -7.03 -10.32 63.20
C ASN A 8 -6.72 -9.32 62.08
N ASP A 9 -6.52 -9.79 60.85
CA ASP A 9 -6.30 -8.94 59.68
C ASP A 9 -7.56 -8.13 59.35
N ILE A 10 -8.75 -8.74 59.44
CA ILE A 10 -10.03 -8.03 59.28
C ILE A 10 -10.21 -6.97 60.38
N GLY A 11 -9.83 -7.26 61.62
CA GLY A 11 -9.86 -6.31 62.73
C GLY A 11 -8.94 -5.10 62.51
N LYS A 12 -7.68 -5.34 62.13
CA LYS A 12 -6.71 -4.28 61.79
C LYS A 12 -7.15 -3.44 60.59
N LEU A 13 -7.72 -4.07 59.56
CA LEU A 13 -8.28 -3.36 58.41
C LEU A 13 -9.43 -2.44 58.83
N LYS A 14 -10.29 -2.89 59.75
CA LYS A 14 -11.42 -2.10 60.26
C LYS A 14 -10.94 -0.89 61.07
N GLU A 15 -9.91 -1.05 61.90
CA GLU A 15 -9.30 0.05 62.65
C GLU A 15 -8.67 1.11 61.74
N ILE A 16 -7.92 0.68 60.72
CA ILE A 16 -7.35 1.56 59.71
C ILE A 16 -8.47 2.32 58.97
N LEU A 17 -9.55 1.63 58.59
CA LEU A 17 -10.70 2.25 57.92
C LEU A 17 -11.36 3.32 58.79
N VAL A 18 -11.60 3.04 60.07
CA VAL A 18 -12.20 3.99 61.02
C VAL A 18 -11.29 5.20 61.24
N PHE A 19 -9.96 5.01 61.27
CA PHE A 19 -8.97 6.09 61.39
C PHE A 19 -9.05 7.08 60.22
N TYR A 20 -9.15 6.58 58.98
CA TYR A 20 -9.32 7.44 57.79
C TYR A 20 -10.73 8.05 57.69
N LEU A 21 -11.78 7.28 58.00
CA LEU A 21 -13.17 7.73 57.95
C LEU A 21 -13.48 8.85 58.96
N ARG A 22 -12.85 8.82 60.14
CA ARG A 22 -13.00 9.90 61.13
C ARG A 22 -12.53 11.27 60.60
N ARG A 23 -11.64 11.27 59.59
CA ARG A 23 -11.09 12.47 58.95
C ARG A 23 -11.64 12.71 57.54
N TRP A 24 -12.85 12.22 57.24
CA TRP A 24 -13.52 12.35 55.94
C TRP A 24 -13.53 13.78 55.35
N LYS A 25 -13.54 14.83 56.20
CA LYS A 25 -13.46 16.23 55.75
C LYS A 25 -12.22 16.52 54.89
N ILE A 26 -11.06 15.90 55.18
CA ILE A 26 -9.82 16.08 54.41
C ILE A 26 -9.98 15.48 53.01
N PHE A 27 -10.65 14.33 52.90
CA PHE A 27 -10.95 13.70 51.61
C PHE A 27 -11.89 14.57 50.76
N ILE A 28 -12.92 15.18 51.36
CA ILE A 28 -13.84 16.07 50.64
C ILE A 28 -13.13 17.34 50.15
N VAL A 29 -12.33 17.99 51.00
CA VAL A 29 -11.61 19.20 50.59
C VAL A 29 -10.63 18.88 49.45
N SER A 30 -9.87 17.79 49.56
CA SER A 30 -8.97 17.30 48.51
C SER A 30 -9.72 17.03 47.19
N LEU A 31 -10.90 16.39 47.29
CA LEU A 31 -11.76 16.07 46.15
C LEU A 31 -12.25 17.33 45.44
N ILE A 32 -12.77 18.32 46.18
CA ILE A 32 -13.28 19.58 45.63
C ILE A 32 -12.15 20.34 44.92
N VAL A 33 -10.96 20.42 45.53
CA VAL A 33 -9.81 21.12 44.94
C VAL A 33 -9.37 20.44 43.64
N CYS A 34 -9.18 19.11 43.64
CA CYS A 34 -8.75 18.39 42.45
C CYS A 34 -9.78 18.46 41.30
N ILE A 35 -11.07 18.34 41.61
CA ILE A 35 -12.15 18.47 40.62
C ILE A 35 -12.20 19.89 40.06
N SER A 36 -12.07 20.92 40.91
CA SER A 36 -12.07 22.32 40.48
C SER A 36 -10.91 22.62 39.53
N ILE A 37 -9.71 22.11 39.83
CA ILE A 37 -8.54 22.22 38.95
C ILE A 37 -8.78 21.49 37.63
N ALA A 38 -9.35 20.29 37.66
CA ALA A 38 -9.65 19.52 36.45
C ALA A 38 -10.67 20.23 35.54
N ILE A 39 -11.75 20.78 36.12
CA ILE A 39 -12.76 21.55 35.37
C ILE A 39 -12.14 22.81 34.77
N LEU A 40 -11.35 23.54 35.55
CA LEU A 40 -10.65 24.73 35.07
C LEU A 40 -9.69 24.40 33.93
N TYR A 41 -8.96 23.28 34.01
CA TYR A 41 -8.12 22.81 32.93
C TYR A 41 -8.93 22.49 31.65
N ILE A 42 -10.06 21.80 31.78
CA ILE A 42 -10.93 21.44 30.64
C ILE A 42 -11.50 22.70 29.97
N TYR A 43 -11.88 23.72 30.74
CA TYR A 43 -12.47 24.94 30.19
C TYR A 43 -11.44 25.81 29.44
N ILE A 44 -10.19 25.84 29.91
CA ILE A 44 -9.14 26.68 29.31
C ILE A 44 -8.45 25.97 28.13
N THR A 45 -8.32 24.63 28.16
CA THR A 45 -7.63 23.90 27.09
C THR A 45 -8.46 23.81 25.81
N LYS A 46 -7.88 24.25 24.69
CA LYS A 46 -8.51 24.09 23.37
C LYS A 46 -8.62 22.60 23.01
N PRO A 47 -9.78 22.15 22.51
CA PRO A 47 -9.97 20.76 22.09
C PRO A 47 -9.06 20.40 20.92
N VAL A 48 -8.53 19.17 20.94
CA VAL A 48 -7.78 18.58 19.83
C VAL A 48 -8.71 17.62 19.11
N TYR A 49 -8.77 17.73 17.80
CA TYR A 49 -9.57 16.89 16.93
C TYR A 49 -8.70 15.87 16.20
N LEU A 50 -9.27 14.72 15.89
CA LEU A 50 -8.67 13.75 15.00
C LEU A 50 -9.18 14.02 13.60
N VAL A 51 -8.27 14.38 12.71
CA VAL A 51 -8.52 14.45 11.27
C VAL A 51 -8.12 13.11 10.67
N THR A 52 -8.95 12.58 9.79
CA THR A 52 -8.69 11.31 9.12
C THR A 52 -9.04 11.38 7.63
N ALA A 53 -8.35 10.59 6.82
CA ALA A 53 -8.60 10.44 5.39
C ALA A 53 -8.35 8.98 4.99
N ASN A 54 -9.12 8.50 4.01
CA ASN A 54 -9.03 7.13 3.51
C ASN A 54 -8.81 7.14 2.00
N ILE A 55 -7.84 6.34 1.55
CA ILE A 55 -7.59 6.14 0.12
C ILE A 55 -7.59 4.64 -0.20
N LEU A 56 -8.13 4.30 -1.36
CA LEU A 56 -8.02 2.97 -1.95
C LEU A 56 -6.86 3.01 -2.94
N VAL A 57 -5.92 2.07 -2.80
CA VAL A 57 -4.86 1.92 -3.79
C VAL A 57 -5.24 0.81 -4.76
N GLU A 58 -5.47 1.18 -6.01
CA GLU A 58 -5.71 0.20 -7.07
C GLU A 58 -4.43 -0.53 -7.42
N GLU A 59 -4.46 -1.87 -7.35
CA GLU A 59 -3.50 -2.71 -8.06
C GLU A 59 -3.99 -2.85 -9.50
N LYS A 60 -3.34 -2.16 -10.45
CA LYS A 60 -3.62 -2.42 -11.87
C LYS A 60 -3.02 -3.76 -12.26
N GLU A 61 -3.87 -4.79 -12.30
CA GLU A 61 -3.61 -6.13 -12.84
C GLU A 61 -3.39 -6.15 -14.38
N SER A 62 -3.40 -4.99 -15.05
CA SER A 62 -3.59 -4.89 -16.50
C SER A 62 -2.34 -5.11 -17.37
N SER A 63 -1.40 -5.96 -16.97
CA SER A 63 -0.29 -6.39 -17.84
C SER A 63 -0.33 -7.90 -18.04
N PRO A 64 -0.34 -8.43 -19.27
CA PRO A 64 -0.27 -9.88 -19.52
C PRO A 64 0.93 -10.56 -18.84
N MET A 65 2.03 -9.82 -18.65
CA MET A 65 3.20 -10.23 -17.86
C MET A 65 2.87 -10.42 -16.37
N ASN A 66 1.99 -9.57 -15.80
CA ASN A 66 1.54 -9.67 -14.40
C ASN A 66 0.54 -10.82 -14.20
N GLN A 67 -0.21 -11.24 -15.23
CA GLN A 67 -1.03 -12.46 -15.18
C GLN A 67 -0.17 -13.74 -15.13
N MET A 68 0.91 -13.79 -15.93
CA MET A 68 1.91 -14.88 -15.87
C MET A 68 2.62 -14.90 -14.49
N GLN A 69 2.93 -13.71 -13.95
CA GLN A 69 3.54 -13.56 -12.63
C GLN A 69 2.55 -13.84 -11.49
N SER A 70 1.25 -13.60 -11.69
CA SER A 70 0.15 -13.98 -10.79
C SER A 70 -0.04 -15.49 -10.74
N MET A 71 0.07 -16.17 -11.90
CA MET A 71 0.09 -17.63 -11.96
C MET A 71 1.33 -18.23 -11.26
N MET A 72 2.49 -17.56 -11.30
CA MET A 72 3.65 -17.93 -10.47
C MET A 72 3.55 -17.50 -9.00
N LYS A 73 2.76 -16.48 -8.66
CA LYS A 73 2.51 -16.06 -7.27
C LYS A 73 1.61 -17.02 -6.50
N GLY A 74 0.85 -17.89 -7.18
CA GLY A 74 0.06 -18.95 -6.57
C GLY A 74 0.85 -19.97 -5.73
N PHE A 75 2.19 -19.89 -5.74
CA PHE A 75 3.11 -20.73 -4.95
C PHE A 75 3.87 -19.98 -3.83
N SER A 76 3.60 -18.70 -3.60
CA SER A 76 4.28 -18.00 -2.49
C SER A 76 3.62 -18.32 -1.15
N LEU A 77 4.38 -18.91 -0.24
CA LEU A 77 4.05 -19.11 1.19
C LEU A 77 3.65 -17.82 1.94
N THR A 78 3.64 -16.66 1.29
CA THR A 78 3.27 -15.36 1.87
C THR A 78 1.77 -15.13 1.99
N ASP A 79 0.93 -15.74 1.14
CA ASP A 79 -0.54 -15.61 1.27
C ASP A 79 -1.12 -16.39 2.47
N VAL A 80 -0.42 -17.44 2.93
CA VAL A 80 -0.81 -18.23 4.10
C VAL A 80 -0.43 -17.55 5.42
N PHE A 81 0.60 -16.69 5.42
CA PHE A 81 1.12 -16.02 6.63
C PHE A 81 0.76 -14.53 6.78
N GLY A 82 -0.06 -13.99 5.89
CA GLY A 82 -0.80 -12.74 6.11
C GLY A 82 0.00 -11.46 5.87
N GLY A 83 -0.12 -10.93 4.66
CA GLY A 83 0.14 -9.52 4.35
C GLY A 83 0.32 -9.28 2.86
N ASN A 84 -0.59 -8.54 2.22
CA ASN A 84 -0.40 -8.02 0.87
C ASN A 84 0.88 -7.15 0.86
N SER A 85 1.98 -7.68 0.33
CA SER A 85 3.29 -7.01 0.29
C SER A 85 3.26 -5.72 -0.54
N SER A 86 2.33 -5.63 -1.50
CA SER A 86 2.06 -4.47 -2.33
C SER A 86 1.65 -3.25 -1.52
N ILE A 87 0.63 -3.34 -0.68
CA ILE A 87 0.11 -2.20 0.10
C ILE A 87 1.11 -1.75 1.16
N HIS A 88 1.84 -2.69 1.78
CA HIS A 88 2.90 -2.35 2.73
C HIS A 88 3.93 -1.41 2.09
N ASN A 89 4.33 -1.70 0.85
CA ASN A 89 5.22 -0.82 0.10
C ASN A 89 4.60 0.56 -0.15
N GLU A 90 3.30 0.64 -0.44
CA GLU A 90 2.62 1.93 -0.65
C GLU A 90 2.53 2.76 0.64
N ILE A 91 2.28 2.11 1.78
CA ILE A 91 2.30 2.77 3.09
C ILE A 91 3.70 3.34 3.34
N GLU A 92 4.77 2.58 3.13
CA GLU A 92 6.14 3.08 3.30
C GLU A 92 6.48 4.22 2.32
N LEU A 93 5.99 4.16 1.08
CA LEU A 93 6.14 5.25 0.11
C LEU A 93 5.42 6.53 0.56
N ILE A 94 4.19 6.42 1.08
CA ILE A 94 3.46 7.57 1.62
C ILE A 94 4.15 8.10 2.88
N ARG A 95 4.66 7.21 3.74
CA ARG A 95 5.37 7.57 4.98
C ARG A 95 6.77 8.13 4.75
N SER A 96 7.30 8.06 3.52
CA SER A 96 8.66 8.47 3.21
C SER A 96 8.92 9.94 3.51
N PHE A 97 10.17 10.23 3.90
CA PHE A 97 10.62 11.58 4.22
C PHE A 97 10.44 12.54 3.04
N SER A 98 10.72 12.09 1.82
CA SER A 98 10.56 12.90 0.60
C SER A 98 9.11 13.30 0.36
N MET A 99 8.15 12.42 0.66
CA MET A 99 6.72 12.72 0.54
C MET A 99 6.30 13.81 1.53
N PHE A 100 6.64 13.67 2.81
CA PHE A 100 6.34 14.68 3.80
C PHE A 100 7.07 16.01 3.52
N ARG A 101 8.30 15.97 2.99
CA ARG A 101 9.02 17.19 2.58
C ARG A 101 8.27 17.95 1.48
N ARG A 102 7.67 17.25 0.51
CA ARG A 102 6.79 17.88 -0.51
C ARG A 102 5.59 18.56 0.14
N VAL A 103 4.93 17.90 1.10
CA VAL A 103 3.79 18.48 1.82
C VAL A 103 4.18 19.71 2.64
N VAL A 104 5.31 19.66 3.36
CA VAL A 104 5.83 20.80 4.13
C VAL A 104 6.13 21.98 3.22
N LYS A 105 6.76 21.76 2.07
CA LYS A 105 7.04 22.80 1.07
C LYS A 105 5.76 23.38 0.46
N SER A 106 4.82 22.53 0.06
CA SER A 106 3.55 22.95 -0.57
C SER A 106 2.69 23.81 0.37
N LEU A 107 2.66 23.47 1.66
CA LEU A 107 1.83 24.17 2.66
C LEU A 107 2.61 25.18 3.53
N ASN A 108 3.90 25.40 3.28
CA ASN A 108 4.80 26.23 4.10
C ASN A 108 4.72 25.92 5.61
N LEU A 109 4.71 24.63 5.97
CA LEU A 109 4.56 24.18 7.37
C LEU A 109 5.83 24.38 8.22
N ASN A 110 6.91 24.83 7.59
CA ASN A 110 8.13 25.29 8.25
C ASN A 110 7.93 26.60 9.01
N GLU A 111 6.83 27.32 8.73
CA GLU A 111 6.42 28.54 9.42
C GLU A 111 5.24 28.26 10.36
N LYS A 112 5.46 28.42 11.66
CA LYS A 112 4.41 28.24 12.68
C LYS A 112 4.12 29.54 13.40
N TYR A 113 2.88 30.00 13.29
CA TYR A 113 2.38 31.23 13.90
C TYR A 113 1.51 30.91 15.12
N SER A 114 1.70 31.65 16.21
CA SER A 114 0.92 31.48 17.44
C SER A 114 0.71 32.79 18.20
N SER A 115 -0.33 32.85 19.04
CA SER A 115 -0.54 33.96 19.95
C SER A 115 0.58 34.03 20.99
N GLY A 116 0.92 35.26 21.38
CA GLY A 116 1.97 35.53 22.35
C GLY A 116 1.55 35.41 23.80
N GLU A 117 0.35 34.88 24.07
CA GLU A 117 -0.18 34.60 25.40
C GLU A 117 0.76 33.69 26.20
N TRP A 118 0.80 33.86 27.51
CA TRP A 118 1.59 33.01 28.41
C TRP A 118 0.90 31.66 28.57
N ILE A 119 -0.43 31.66 28.74
CA ILE A 119 -1.21 30.48 29.10
C ILE A 119 -2.00 30.04 27.86
N PHE A 120 -1.63 28.88 27.30
CA PHE A 120 -2.23 28.24 26.12
C PHE A 120 -2.23 29.06 24.82
N PRO A 121 -1.08 29.15 24.13
CA PRO A 121 -0.99 29.86 22.86
C PRO A 121 -1.91 29.25 21.79
N ILE A 122 -2.64 30.13 21.08
CA ILE A 122 -3.52 29.79 19.98
C ILE A 122 -2.69 29.73 18.70
N SER A 123 -2.76 28.63 17.96
CA SER A 123 -2.05 28.53 16.67
C SER A 123 -2.84 29.21 15.56
N TYR A 124 -2.17 30.08 14.81
CA TYR A 124 -2.70 30.68 13.58
C TYR A 124 -2.32 29.82 12.38
N TYR A 125 -3.27 29.58 11.49
CA TYR A 125 -3.07 28.87 10.22
C TYR A 125 -3.79 29.64 9.11
N LYS A 126 -3.02 30.25 8.20
CA LYS A 126 -3.51 31.13 7.11
C LYS A 126 -4.36 32.33 7.61
N ASN A 127 -4.34 32.63 8.91
CA ASN A 127 -5.09 33.70 9.55
C ASN A 127 -4.26 34.53 10.54
N SER A 128 -2.94 34.51 10.41
CA SER A 128 -2.04 35.36 11.22
C SER A 128 -2.17 36.81 10.75
N PRO A 129 -2.19 37.82 11.66
CA PRO A 129 -2.22 39.24 11.28
C PRO A 129 -0.91 39.72 10.64
N VAL A 130 0.19 38.99 10.83
CA VAL A 130 1.51 39.32 10.29
C VAL A 130 2.14 38.06 9.70
N VAL A 131 2.85 38.22 8.58
CA VAL A 131 3.61 37.15 7.90
C VAL A 131 5.08 37.55 7.85
N ILE A 132 5.94 36.56 8.04
CA ILE A 132 7.39 36.70 7.90
C ILE A 132 7.80 35.88 6.69
N THR A 133 8.43 36.51 5.70
CA THR A 133 8.92 35.85 4.51
C THR A 133 10.41 36.13 4.36
N PRO A 134 11.27 35.10 4.27
CA PRO A 134 12.68 35.31 3.98
C PRO A 134 12.83 35.82 2.53
N ILE A 135 13.71 36.80 2.31
CA ILE A 135 13.93 37.37 0.97
C ILE A 135 14.65 36.37 0.05
N ASN A 136 15.58 35.60 0.62
CA ASN A 136 16.24 34.48 -0.04
C ASN A 136 15.70 33.18 0.54
N ASP A 137 15.54 32.13 -0.28
CA ASP A 137 15.12 30.82 0.22
C ASP A 137 16.26 30.17 1.04
N ILE A 138 16.17 30.35 2.35
CA ILE A 138 17.11 29.81 3.33
C ILE A 138 16.58 28.54 4.00
N ALA A 139 15.33 28.15 3.74
CA ALA A 139 14.66 27.08 4.48
C ALA A 139 15.27 25.70 4.17
N ASP A 140 15.88 25.51 3.00
CA ASP A 140 16.57 24.27 2.65
C ASP A 140 17.91 24.07 3.37
N THR A 141 18.59 25.15 3.81
CA THR A 141 19.91 25.07 4.48
C THR A 141 19.85 25.35 5.98
N LEU A 142 18.70 25.79 6.49
CA LEU A 142 18.53 26.21 7.88
C LEU A 142 18.44 25.00 8.84
N THR A 143 19.49 24.81 9.64
CA THR A 143 19.58 23.73 10.66
C THR A 143 18.97 24.10 12.02
N ALA A 144 18.52 25.34 12.20
CA ALA A 144 18.04 25.85 13.49
C ALA A 144 16.62 26.43 13.38
N THR A 145 15.86 26.38 14.48
CA THR A 145 14.59 27.10 14.57
C THR A 145 14.83 28.54 15.03
N LEU A 146 14.47 29.50 14.18
CA LEU A 146 14.45 30.92 14.48
C LEU A 146 13.10 31.27 15.09
N LYS A 147 13.11 32.00 16.21
CA LYS A 147 11.91 32.43 16.92
C LYS A 147 11.80 33.95 16.88
N PHE A 148 10.69 34.44 16.33
CA PHE A 148 10.36 35.85 16.28
C PHE A 148 9.23 36.15 17.27
N LYS A 149 9.40 37.18 18.10
CA LYS A 149 8.35 37.73 18.95
C LYS A 149 8.00 39.12 18.43
N ILE A 150 6.80 39.25 17.90
CA ILE A 150 6.27 40.48 17.32
C ILE A 150 5.26 41.07 18.31
N LYS A 151 5.53 42.27 18.81
CA LYS A 151 4.64 43.02 19.68
C LYS A 151 4.33 44.38 19.06
N SER A 152 3.05 44.66 18.80
CA SER A 152 2.60 45.97 18.34
C SER A 152 2.02 46.77 19.50
N SER A 153 2.47 48.02 19.64
CA SER A 153 1.86 49.01 20.53
C SER A 153 1.64 50.29 19.71
N GLY A 154 0.41 50.46 19.19
CA GLY A 154 0.09 51.50 18.20
C GLY A 154 0.81 51.29 16.86
N LYS A 155 1.35 52.36 16.27
CA LYS A 155 2.05 52.35 14.96
C LYS A 155 3.44 51.70 15.00
N ASN A 156 3.99 51.46 16.19
CA ASN A 156 5.33 50.91 16.37
C ASN A 156 5.25 49.41 16.70
N VAL A 157 5.98 48.61 15.93
CA VAL A 157 6.07 47.16 16.07
C VAL A 157 7.48 46.80 16.52
N LYS A 158 7.57 46.17 17.69
CA LYS A 158 8.82 45.62 18.23
C LYS A 158 8.94 44.17 17.82
N VAL A 159 10.03 43.83 17.13
CA VAL A 159 10.32 42.46 16.72
C VAL A 159 11.63 42.01 17.34
N LYS A 160 11.57 40.89 18.07
CA LYS A 160 12.75 40.22 18.64
C LYS A 160 12.98 38.89 17.93
N MET A 161 14.16 38.70 17.35
CA MET A 161 14.61 37.41 16.83
C MET A 161 15.52 36.72 17.83
N SER A 162 15.29 35.42 18.04
CA SER A 162 16.08 34.58 18.92
C SER A 162 16.37 33.21 18.31
N LYS A 163 17.53 32.65 18.66
CA LYS A 163 17.91 31.26 18.38
C LYS A 163 18.15 30.57 19.71
N GLY A 164 17.36 29.55 20.02
CA GLY A 164 17.37 28.91 21.35
C GLY A 164 17.04 29.92 22.46
N PHE A 165 17.98 30.11 23.39
CA PHE A 165 17.85 31.07 24.49
C PHE A 165 18.53 32.43 24.23
N LYS A 166 19.31 32.56 23.13
CA LYS A 166 20.04 33.78 22.81
C LYS A 166 19.20 34.68 21.90
N THR A 167 18.90 35.89 22.36
CA THR A 167 18.36 36.96 21.51
C THR A 167 19.49 37.41 20.58
N LEU A 168 19.22 37.38 19.27
CA LEU A 168 20.18 37.72 18.24
C LEU A 168 19.98 39.15 17.73
N HIS A 169 18.73 39.59 17.66
CA HIS A 169 18.38 40.87 17.08
C HIS A 169 17.06 41.40 17.67
N GLU A 170 16.97 42.70 17.94
CA GLU A 170 15.79 43.38 18.46
C GLU A 170 15.70 44.79 17.87
N GLU A 171 14.63 45.04 17.13
CA GLU A 171 14.37 46.35 16.51
C GLU A 171 12.91 46.75 16.67
N THR A 172 12.65 48.06 16.61
CA THR A 172 11.29 48.64 16.65
C THR A 172 11.10 49.51 15.42
N PHE A 173 10.07 49.21 14.63
CA PHE A 173 9.80 49.85 13.34
C PHE A 173 8.31 49.88 13.03
N SER A 174 7.92 50.62 11.98
CA SER A 174 6.59 50.53 11.38
C SER A 174 6.56 49.45 10.30
N LEU A 175 5.45 48.71 10.17
CA LEU A 175 5.27 47.70 9.12
C LEU A 175 4.87 48.35 7.77
N PRO A 176 5.29 47.80 6.61
CA PRO A 176 6.20 46.66 6.44
C PRO A 176 7.67 47.03 6.66
N PHE A 177 8.50 46.05 7.05
CA PHE A 177 9.93 46.26 7.32
C PHE A 177 10.77 45.06 6.89
N ILE A 178 12.02 45.33 6.51
CA ILE A 178 13.02 44.30 6.19
C ILE A 178 14.03 44.27 7.32
N MET A 179 14.04 43.16 8.05
CA MET A 179 14.98 42.92 9.13
C MET A 179 16.21 42.20 8.57
N GLN A 180 17.36 42.87 8.64
CA GLN A 180 18.65 42.26 8.28
C GLN A 180 19.14 41.37 9.42
N THR A 181 19.44 40.11 9.12
CA THR A 181 19.90 39.15 10.14
C THR A 181 21.10 38.35 9.65
N SER A 182 21.87 37.79 10.60
CA SER A 182 22.97 36.88 10.30
C SER A 182 22.55 35.58 9.60
N TYR A 183 21.25 35.29 9.52
CA TYR A 183 20.67 34.10 8.88
C TYR A 183 19.97 34.40 7.56
N GLY A 184 20.00 35.65 7.10
CA GLY A 184 19.29 36.14 5.93
C GLY A 184 18.32 37.27 6.28
N ASP A 185 17.83 37.97 5.26
CA ASP A 185 16.94 39.10 5.44
C ASP A 185 15.49 38.63 5.46
N PHE A 186 14.73 39.10 6.44
CA PHE A 186 13.32 38.74 6.63
C PHE A 186 12.42 39.95 6.39
N LYS A 187 11.52 39.81 5.43
CA LYS A 187 10.46 40.78 5.16
C LYS A 187 9.27 40.47 6.07
N ILE A 188 8.77 41.48 6.77
CA ILE A 188 7.64 41.35 7.70
C ILE A 188 6.51 42.23 7.19
N GLU A 189 5.37 41.62 6.89
CA GLU A 189 4.21 42.26 6.26
C GLU A 189 2.92 42.00 7.01
N THR A 190 1.98 42.95 6.94
CA THR A 190 0.63 42.82 7.47
C THR A 190 -0.24 41.99 6.54
N THR A 191 -1.16 41.20 7.09
CA THR A 191 -2.17 40.47 6.31
C THR A 191 -3.53 41.14 6.39
N GLN A 192 -4.52 40.60 5.67
CA GLN A 192 -5.93 41.01 5.80
C GLN A 192 -6.52 40.87 7.22
N PHE A 193 -5.84 40.16 8.12
CA PHE A 193 -6.28 39.99 9.52
C PHE A 193 -5.62 41.00 10.47
N TYR A 194 -4.75 41.87 9.96
CA TYR A 194 -4.13 42.94 10.73
C TYR A 194 -5.15 44.04 11.04
N ASN A 195 -5.24 44.44 12.31
CA ASN A 195 -5.98 45.60 12.73
C ASN A 195 -5.03 46.57 13.46
N PRO A 196 -4.79 47.78 12.92
CA PRO A 196 -3.90 48.78 13.52
C PRO A 196 -4.29 49.20 14.94
N ASP A 197 -5.58 49.13 15.28
CA ASP A 197 -6.13 49.60 16.55
C ASP A 197 -6.07 48.53 17.66
N LYS A 198 -5.64 47.31 17.32
CA LYS A 198 -5.52 46.20 18.29
C LYS A 198 -4.06 45.91 18.59
N GLU A 199 -3.76 45.69 19.87
CA GLU A 199 -2.46 45.16 20.26
C GLU A 199 -2.25 43.77 19.66
N ILE A 200 -1.08 43.58 19.06
CA ILE A 200 -0.69 42.31 18.45
C ILE A 200 0.45 41.74 19.25
N ASN A 201 0.31 40.48 19.65
CA ASN A 201 1.37 39.72 20.27
C ASN A 201 1.43 38.36 19.56
N VAL A 202 2.37 38.21 18.64
CA VAL A 202 2.52 37.02 17.79
C VAL A 202 3.90 36.43 17.98
N LYS A 203 3.94 35.11 18.18
CA LYS A 203 5.16 34.30 18.17
C LYS A 203 5.21 33.54 16.85
N VAL A 204 6.27 33.77 16.08
CA VAL A 204 6.55 33.04 14.84
C VAL A 204 7.75 32.15 15.05
N SER A 205 7.66 30.92 14.57
CA SER A 205 8.74 29.95 14.55
C SER A 205 9.01 29.60 13.09
N PHE A 206 10.23 29.85 12.65
CA PHE A 206 10.70 29.55 11.30
C PHE A 206 11.79 28.49 11.40
N SER A 207 11.58 27.32 10.80
CA SER A 207 12.55 26.23 10.77
C SER A 207 12.94 25.88 9.34
N GLY A 208 13.99 25.07 9.18
CA GLY A 208 14.27 24.44 7.89
C GLY A 208 13.22 23.39 7.52
N TYR A 209 13.16 23.06 6.22
CA TYR A 209 12.22 22.07 5.70
C TYR A 209 12.44 20.68 6.29
N ASP A 210 13.69 20.28 6.51
CA ASP A 210 14.00 18.95 7.02
C ASP A 210 13.51 18.74 8.45
N TYR A 211 13.76 19.70 9.34
CA TYR A 211 13.24 19.66 10.71
C TYR A 211 11.70 19.66 10.74
N ALA A 212 11.06 20.50 9.92
CA ALA A 212 9.61 20.53 9.82
C ALA A 212 9.03 19.20 9.30
N THR A 213 9.74 18.54 8.39
CA THR A 213 9.39 17.22 7.83
C THR A 213 9.44 16.14 8.90
N GLU A 214 10.53 16.05 9.67
CA GLU A 214 10.64 15.07 10.75
C GLU A 214 9.53 15.22 11.80
N MET A 215 9.18 16.47 12.13
CA MET A 215 8.11 16.76 13.09
C MET A 215 6.74 16.35 12.52
N LEU A 216 6.47 16.64 11.25
CA LEU A 216 5.21 16.27 10.61
C LEU A 216 5.07 14.74 10.47
N GLN A 217 6.14 14.05 10.09
CA GLN A 217 6.17 12.59 9.95
C GLN A 217 5.87 11.86 11.28
N LYS A 218 6.24 12.46 12.42
CA LYS A 218 5.90 11.96 13.77
C LYS A 218 4.45 12.24 14.16
N GLU A 219 3.85 13.29 13.61
CA GLU A 219 2.47 13.72 13.92
C GLU A 219 1.42 12.98 13.08
N VAL A 220 1.75 12.61 11.85
CA VAL A 220 0.85 11.91 10.92
C VAL A 220 1.05 10.40 11.02
N GLU A 221 -0.03 9.71 11.36
CA GLU A 221 -0.10 8.25 11.41
C GLU A 221 -0.66 7.74 10.07
N VAL A 222 -0.01 6.75 9.47
CA VAL A 222 -0.42 6.13 8.21
C VAL A 222 -0.35 4.63 8.40
N ASP A 223 -1.49 3.95 8.26
CA ASP A 223 -1.61 2.52 8.50
C ASP A 223 -2.75 1.93 7.65
N PHE A 224 -2.90 0.61 7.68
CA PHE A 224 -4.04 -0.09 7.11
C PHE A 224 -5.35 0.32 7.78
N ALA A 225 -6.38 0.64 6.99
CA ALA A 225 -7.71 0.81 7.56
C ALA A 225 -8.25 -0.51 8.13
N THR A 226 -8.00 -1.62 7.45
CA THR A 226 -8.23 -2.98 7.96
C THR A 226 -7.16 -3.93 7.43
N LYS A 227 -6.79 -4.97 8.19
CA LYS A 227 -5.72 -5.93 7.83
C LYS A 227 -5.95 -6.69 6.51
N LYS A 228 -7.15 -6.63 5.94
CA LYS A 228 -7.54 -7.36 4.72
C LYS A 228 -7.95 -6.46 3.55
N ALA A 229 -8.02 -5.14 3.74
CA ALA A 229 -8.46 -4.22 2.70
C ALA A 229 -7.29 -3.43 2.11
N ASN A 230 -7.38 -3.11 0.81
CA ASN A 230 -6.44 -2.24 0.09
C ASN A 230 -6.64 -0.74 0.41
N ILE A 231 -7.11 -0.45 1.63
CA ILE A 231 -7.44 0.91 2.08
C ILE A 231 -6.38 1.36 3.07
N ILE A 232 -5.76 2.50 2.75
CA ILE A 232 -4.79 3.18 3.62
C ILE A 232 -5.54 4.26 4.39
N ASN A 233 -5.46 4.19 5.70
CA ASN A 233 -5.97 5.19 6.63
C ASN A 233 -4.85 6.13 7.05
N MET A 234 -5.12 7.43 7.00
CA MET A 234 -4.22 8.47 7.49
C MET A 234 -4.92 9.23 8.62
N GLN A 235 -4.17 9.56 9.67
CA GLN A 235 -4.68 10.28 10.83
C GLN A 235 -3.73 11.37 11.30
N LEU A 236 -4.29 12.48 11.76
CA LEU A 236 -3.55 13.60 12.32
C LEU A 236 -4.34 14.23 13.47
N LYS A 237 -3.68 14.39 14.63
CA LYS A 237 -4.27 15.08 15.79
C LYS A 237 -3.93 16.56 15.71
N GLU A 238 -4.93 17.41 15.56
CA GLU A 238 -4.71 18.84 15.33
C GLU A 238 -5.75 19.70 16.04
N LYS A 239 -5.31 20.88 16.52
CA LYS A 239 -6.21 21.88 17.14
C LYS A 239 -6.94 22.70 16.08
N ASN A 240 -6.25 22.99 14.97
CA ASN A 240 -6.82 23.67 13.83
C ASN A 240 -7.31 22.64 12.79
N ILE A 241 -8.62 22.41 12.75
CA ILE A 241 -9.25 21.44 11.84
C ILE A 241 -8.86 21.69 10.37
N LYS A 242 -8.82 22.95 9.93
CA LYS A 242 -8.49 23.29 8.54
C LYS A 242 -7.05 22.90 8.20
N LYS A 243 -6.10 23.18 9.10
CA LYS A 243 -4.69 22.76 8.95
C LYS A 243 -4.60 21.25 8.78
N GLY A 244 -5.24 20.47 9.66
CA GLY A 244 -5.14 19.02 9.59
C GLY A 244 -5.77 18.45 8.32
N LYS A 245 -6.88 19.03 7.84
CA LYS A 245 -7.50 18.65 6.56
C LYS A 245 -6.60 18.96 5.37
N ASP A 246 -6.04 20.17 5.32
CA ASP A 246 -5.13 20.60 4.26
C ASP A 246 -3.90 19.68 4.21
N VAL A 247 -3.31 19.32 5.35
CA VAL A 247 -2.17 18.39 5.43
C VAL A 247 -2.48 17.02 4.84
N LEU A 248 -3.56 16.37 5.26
CA LEU A 248 -3.90 15.03 4.78
C LEU A 248 -4.29 15.03 3.30
N ASN A 249 -5.05 16.04 2.85
CA ASN A 249 -5.40 16.17 1.43
C ASN A 249 -4.16 16.44 0.56
N GLU A 250 -3.24 17.28 1.03
CA GLU A 250 -1.99 17.56 0.30
C GLU A 250 -1.07 16.34 0.24
N LEU A 251 -1.04 15.53 1.30
CA LEU A 251 -0.31 14.25 1.30
C LEU A 251 -0.83 13.32 0.21
N ILE A 252 -2.14 13.18 0.09
CA ILE A 252 -2.78 12.39 -0.96
C ILE A 252 -2.47 12.94 -2.36
N ALA A 253 -2.57 14.27 -2.53
CA ALA A 253 -2.28 14.94 -3.79
C ALA A 253 -0.81 14.76 -4.21
N SER A 254 0.11 14.92 -3.26
CA SER A 254 1.55 14.71 -3.45
C SER A 254 1.87 13.26 -3.82
N TYR A 255 1.23 12.29 -3.18
CA TYR A 255 1.39 10.87 -3.50
C TYR A 255 0.91 10.53 -4.92
N ASN A 256 -0.28 11.02 -5.31
CA ASN A 256 -0.82 10.80 -6.64
C ASN A 256 0.04 11.46 -7.72
N THR A 257 0.55 12.66 -7.45
CA THR A 257 1.47 13.38 -8.35
C THR A 257 2.78 12.62 -8.52
N SER A 258 3.42 12.21 -7.41
CA SER A 258 4.64 11.38 -7.42
C SER A 258 4.46 10.06 -8.17
N SER A 259 3.30 9.42 -8.00
CA SER A 259 2.97 8.17 -8.69
C SER A 259 2.82 8.37 -10.20
N LYS A 260 2.19 9.48 -10.62
CA LYS A 260 2.07 9.86 -12.03
C LYS A 260 3.44 10.17 -12.64
N GLU A 261 4.28 10.94 -11.96
CA GLU A 261 5.65 11.27 -12.38
C GLU A 261 6.47 10.00 -12.63
N ARG A 262 6.48 9.06 -11.67
CA ARG A 262 7.18 7.77 -11.82
C ARG A 262 6.65 6.93 -12.98
N ARG A 263 5.32 6.83 -13.11
CA ARG A 263 4.69 6.08 -14.20
C ARG A 263 5.08 6.65 -15.57
N ASN A 264 5.05 7.97 -15.70
CA ASN A 264 5.43 8.65 -16.94
C ASN A 264 6.93 8.47 -17.25
N ALA A 265 7.80 8.50 -16.24
CA ALA A 265 9.24 8.25 -16.43
C ALA A 265 9.51 6.81 -16.90
N LEU A 266 8.88 5.81 -16.28
CA LEU A 266 9.02 4.40 -16.68
C LEU A 266 8.49 4.16 -18.10
N ALA A 267 7.30 4.69 -18.40
CA ALA A 267 6.71 4.55 -19.72
C ALA A 267 7.54 5.24 -20.81
N GLY A 268 8.09 6.43 -20.53
CA GLY A 268 8.99 7.15 -21.44
C GLY A 268 10.26 6.36 -21.75
N ASN A 269 10.91 5.79 -20.73
CA ASN A 269 12.08 4.93 -20.93
C ASN A 269 11.76 3.66 -21.74
N MET A 270 10.58 3.08 -21.55
CA MET A 270 10.13 1.92 -22.31
C MET A 270 9.91 2.26 -23.79
N VAL A 271 9.37 3.45 -24.13
CA VAL A 271 9.26 3.88 -25.53
C VAL A 271 10.63 3.96 -26.20
N LEU A 272 11.62 4.57 -25.53
CA LEU A 272 12.99 4.68 -26.06
C LEU A 272 13.59 3.30 -26.34
N PHE A 273 13.47 2.37 -25.39
CA PHE A 273 13.93 0.99 -25.56
C PHE A 273 13.24 0.27 -26.73
N LEU A 274 11.91 0.40 -26.84
CA LEU A 274 11.15 -0.20 -27.92
C LEU A 274 11.54 0.38 -29.28
N ASP A 275 11.75 1.70 -29.38
CA ASP A 275 12.17 2.36 -30.63
C ASP A 275 13.56 1.89 -31.09
N GLU A 276 14.54 1.81 -30.18
CA GLU A 276 15.86 1.26 -30.49
C GLU A 276 15.77 -0.18 -31.00
N ARG A 277 14.96 -1.02 -30.33
CA ARG A 277 14.80 -2.43 -30.69
C ARG A 277 14.07 -2.62 -32.02
N ILE A 278 13.01 -1.85 -32.27
CA ILE A 278 12.25 -1.85 -33.53
C ILE A 278 13.17 -1.44 -34.69
N ASN A 279 13.98 -0.40 -34.53
CA ASN A 279 14.93 0.05 -35.55
C ASN A 279 16.00 -1.00 -35.86
N LEU A 280 16.52 -1.69 -34.84
CA LEU A 280 17.48 -2.77 -35.02
C LEU A 280 16.87 -3.95 -35.78
N ILE A 281 15.69 -4.43 -35.37
CA ILE A 281 15.01 -5.55 -36.03
C ILE A 281 14.61 -5.18 -37.46
N SER A 282 14.20 -3.93 -37.71
CA SER A 282 13.91 -3.44 -39.05
C SER A 282 15.13 -3.55 -39.98
N LYS A 283 16.34 -3.18 -39.51
CA LYS A 283 17.58 -3.33 -40.28
C LYS A 283 17.91 -4.80 -40.55
N GLU A 284 17.78 -5.64 -39.53
CA GLU A 284 18.00 -7.09 -39.67
C GLU A 284 17.01 -7.74 -40.66
N LEU A 285 15.75 -7.28 -40.70
CA LEU A 285 14.75 -7.74 -41.67
C LEU A 285 15.15 -7.38 -43.10
N VAL A 286 15.61 -6.15 -43.33
CA VAL A 286 16.11 -5.72 -44.66
C VAL A 286 17.32 -6.56 -45.09
N GLU A 287 18.22 -6.89 -44.15
CA GLU A 287 19.37 -7.75 -44.44
C GLU A 287 18.95 -9.18 -44.80
N ILE A 288 18.00 -9.76 -44.06
CA ILE A 288 17.45 -11.08 -44.36
C ILE A 288 16.71 -11.08 -45.70
N GLU A 289 15.95 -10.03 -46.01
CA GLU A 289 15.27 -9.90 -47.31
C GLU A 289 16.26 -9.88 -48.47
N LYS A 290 17.40 -9.19 -48.33
CA LYS A 290 18.50 -9.21 -49.32
C LYS A 290 19.16 -10.58 -49.43
N GLN A 291 19.33 -11.29 -48.30
CA GLN A 291 19.85 -12.66 -48.29
C GLN A 291 18.90 -13.59 -49.05
N ILE A 292 17.59 -13.49 -48.80
CA ILE A 292 16.55 -14.26 -49.53
C ILE A 292 16.61 -13.94 -51.02
N GLU A 293 16.68 -12.67 -51.40
CA GLU A 293 16.73 -12.26 -52.81
C GLU A 293 17.97 -12.82 -53.53
N SER A 294 19.15 -12.68 -52.92
CA SER A 294 20.41 -13.19 -53.46
C SER A 294 20.37 -14.72 -53.60
N TYR A 295 19.90 -15.39 -52.55
CA TYR A 295 19.81 -16.84 -52.50
C TYR A 295 18.85 -17.41 -53.55
N LYS A 296 17.71 -16.73 -53.80
CA LYS A 296 16.77 -17.07 -54.87
C LYS A 296 17.37 -16.91 -56.27
N LYS A 297 18.12 -15.83 -56.51
CA LYS A 297 18.77 -15.56 -57.80
C LYS A 297 19.85 -16.59 -58.12
N GLU A 298 20.65 -16.95 -57.12
CA GLU A 298 21.77 -17.88 -57.29
C GLU A 298 21.32 -19.33 -57.53
N ASN A 299 20.22 -19.74 -56.88
CA ASN A 299 19.76 -21.13 -56.91
C ASN A 299 18.50 -21.36 -57.78
N SER A 300 18.02 -20.35 -58.52
CA SER A 300 16.82 -20.45 -59.40
C SER A 300 15.56 -21.02 -58.72
N LEU A 301 15.40 -20.72 -57.43
CA LEU A 301 14.30 -21.23 -56.61
C LEU A 301 13.07 -20.33 -56.79
N THR A 302 12.14 -20.74 -57.64
CA THR A 302 10.92 -19.96 -57.92
C THR A 302 9.65 -20.51 -57.26
N ASP A 303 9.66 -21.75 -56.75
CA ASP A 303 8.45 -22.42 -56.20
C ASP A 303 8.55 -22.96 -54.75
N ILE A 304 9.71 -22.89 -54.09
CA ILE A 304 9.93 -23.48 -52.76
C ILE A 304 9.28 -22.67 -51.62
N GLU A 305 8.89 -21.42 -51.89
CA GLU A 305 8.46 -20.47 -50.85
C GLU A 305 7.11 -20.79 -50.21
N ALA A 306 6.15 -21.29 -51.01
CA ALA A 306 4.86 -21.73 -50.49
C ALA A 306 4.99 -23.04 -49.69
N GLU A 307 5.74 -24.01 -50.21
CA GLU A 307 5.92 -25.32 -49.57
C GLU A 307 6.75 -25.19 -48.27
N ALA A 308 7.83 -24.40 -48.27
CA ALA A 308 8.63 -24.08 -47.09
C ALA A 308 7.82 -23.41 -45.98
N LYS A 309 6.99 -22.41 -46.33
CA LYS A 309 6.14 -21.71 -45.36
C LYS A 309 5.09 -22.66 -44.76
N ILE A 310 4.45 -23.48 -45.59
CA ILE A 310 3.48 -24.48 -45.13
C ILE A 310 4.15 -25.50 -44.22
N ILE A 311 5.32 -26.02 -44.59
CA ILE A 311 6.07 -26.99 -43.79
C ILE A 311 6.48 -26.41 -42.43
N LEU A 312 7.02 -25.19 -42.39
CA LEU A 312 7.44 -24.53 -41.15
C LEU A 312 6.28 -24.16 -40.23
N ASP A 313 5.20 -23.62 -40.79
CA ASP A 313 3.99 -23.25 -40.05
C ASP A 313 3.32 -24.50 -39.46
N LYS A 314 3.18 -25.57 -40.27
CA LYS A 314 2.64 -26.85 -39.81
C LYS A 314 3.56 -27.51 -38.78
N SER A 315 4.87 -27.54 -38.99
CA SER A 315 5.82 -28.15 -38.05
C SER A 315 5.80 -27.44 -36.69
N THR A 316 5.78 -26.10 -36.67
CA THR A 316 5.70 -25.31 -35.44
C THR A 316 4.36 -25.56 -34.74
N ASN A 317 3.25 -25.52 -35.48
CA ASN A 317 1.92 -25.75 -34.93
C ASN A 317 1.75 -27.16 -34.35
N PHE A 318 2.31 -28.19 -35.00
CA PHE A 318 2.30 -29.55 -34.48
C PHE A 318 3.14 -29.68 -33.21
N LYS A 319 4.30 -29.02 -33.16
CA LYS A 319 5.15 -29.04 -31.98
C LYS A 319 4.48 -28.35 -30.78
N GLU A 320 3.82 -27.22 -30.99
CA GLU A 320 3.03 -26.55 -29.96
C GLU A 320 1.88 -27.42 -29.45
N ARG A 321 1.09 -28.00 -30.37
CA ARG A 321 -0.01 -28.92 -30.02
C ARG A 321 0.49 -30.19 -29.32
N LEU A 322 1.66 -30.69 -29.70
CA LEU A 322 2.28 -31.87 -29.07
C LEU A 322 2.66 -31.55 -27.63
N ILE A 323 3.31 -30.40 -27.38
CA ILE A 323 3.66 -29.95 -26.03
C ILE A 323 2.39 -29.76 -25.19
N GLU A 324 1.35 -29.16 -25.75
CA GLU A 324 0.07 -28.98 -25.07
C GLU A 324 -0.58 -30.33 -24.71
N ALA A 325 -0.67 -31.27 -25.67
CA ALA A 325 -1.22 -32.59 -25.46
C ALA A 325 -0.41 -33.42 -24.46
N GLU A 326 0.94 -33.34 -24.51
CA GLU A 326 1.84 -33.99 -23.56
C GLU A 326 1.67 -33.43 -22.15
N THR A 327 1.57 -32.10 -22.02
CA THR A 327 1.31 -31.44 -20.73
C THR A 327 -0.02 -31.91 -20.14
N GLN A 328 -1.10 -31.90 -20.94
CA GLN A 328 -2.41 -32.37 -20.47
C GLN A 328 -2.37 -33.86 -20.10
N TYR A 329 -1.70 -34.70 -20.89
CA TYR A 329 -1.50 -36.12 -20.57
C TYR A 329 -0.79 -36.30 -19.21
N THR A 330 0.32 -35.59 -18.98
CA THR A 330 1.08 -35.69 -17.72
C THR A 330 0.27 -35.22 -16.52
N VAL A 331 -0.50 -34.14 -16.65
CA VAL A 331 -1.39 -33.68 -15.57
C VAL A 331 -2.47 -34.71 -15.26
N ILE A 332 -3.09 -35.28 -16.29
CA ILE A 332 -4.14 -36.31 -16.13
C ILE A 332 -3.56 -37.59 -15.50
N GLU A 333 -2.35 -37.99 -15.89
CA GLU A 333 -1.63 -39.12 -15.31
C GLU A 333 -1.34 -38.91 -13.82
N LEU A 334 -0.91 -37.70 -13.43
CA LEU A 334 -0.71 -37.36 -12.02
C LEU A 334 -1.99 -37.48 -11.20
N VAL A 335 -3.13 -37.04 -11.77
CA VAL A 335 -4.44 -37.14 -11.10
C VAL A 335 -4.90 -38.61 -11.03
N GLU A 336 -4.70 -39.40 -12.08
CA GLU A 336 -4.98 -40.84 -12.07
C GLU A 336 -4.18 -41.56 -10.97
N ASP A 337 -2.87 -41.31 -10.90
CA ASP A 337 -1.98 -41.89 -9.89
C ASP A 337 -2.36 -41.46 -8.47
N PHE A 338 -2.84 -40.24 -8.30
CA PHE A 338 -3.36 -39.77 -7.02
C PHE A 338 -4.62 -40.55 -6.61
N LEU A 339 -5.57 -40.74 -7.53
CA LEU A 339 -6.84 -41.43 -7.29
C LEU A 339 -6.68 -42.94 -7.09
N LEU A 340 -5.69 -43.58 -7.72
CA LEU A 340 -5.44 -45.02 -7.60
C LEU A 340 -4.81 -45.43 -6.27
N LYS A 341 -4.16 -44.50 -5.55
CA LYS A 341 -3.53 -44.80 -4.25
C LYS A 341 -4.61 -45.02 -3.19
N PRO A 342 -4.66 -46.21 -2.54
CA PRO A 342 -5.67 -46.50 -1.50
C PRO A 342 -5.65 -45.50 -0.34
N GLU A 343 -4.48 -44.94 -0.03
CA GLU A 343 -4.27 -43.93 1.01
C GLU A 343 -4.99 -42.61 0.71
N ASN A 344 -5.30 -42.33 -0.56
CA ASN A 344 -5.91 -41.09 -1.02
C ASN A 344 -7.43 -41.20 -1.22
N ARG A 345 -8.05 -42.34 -0.89
CA ARG A 345 -9.48 -42.61 -1.14
C ARG A 345 -10.43 -41.51 -0.63
N PHE A 346 -10.07 -40.83 0.46
CA PHE A 346 -10.86 -39.72 1.02
C PHE A 346 -10.08 -38.40 1.10
N SER A 347 -9.03 -38.27 0.29
CA SER A 347 -8.19 -37.07 0.23
C SER A 347 -8.70 -36.13 -0.84
N LEU A 348 -8.67 -34.82 -0.55
CA LEU A 348 -9.08 -33.80 -1.51
C LEU A 348 -8.13 -33.77 -2.71
N VAL A 349 -8.69 -33.68 -3.91
CA VAL A 349 -7.93 -33.55 -5.16
C VAL A 349 -7.65 -32.07 -5.43
N PRO A 350 -6.40 -31.63 -5.64
CA PRO A 350 -6.11 -30.25 -5.99
C PRO A 350 -6.72 -29.86 -7.35
N LEU A 351 -7.44 -28.74 -7.44
CA LEU A 351 -8.15 -28.31 -8.66
C LEU A 351 -7.32 -27.44 -9.61
N ASN A 352 -6.13 -26.97 -9.19
CA ASN A 352 -5.34 -25.97 -9.91
C ASN A 352 -4.10 -26.53 -10.63
N ILE A 353 -4.12 -27.81 -11.04
CA ILE A 353 -2.95 -28.49 -11.62
C ILE A 353 -2.80 -28.21 -13.14
N GLY A 354 -3.58 -27.27 -13.71
CA GLY A 354 -3.53 -26.93 -15.14
C GLY A 354 -4.39 -27.82 -16.05
N LEU A 355 -5.42 -28.46 -15.50
CA LEU A 355 -6.45 -29.15 -16.28
C LEU A 355 -7.35 -28.14 -17.00
N ASN A 356 -7.53 -28.33 -18.31
CA ASN A 356 -8.39 -27.47 -19.13
C ASN A 356 -9.77 -28.08 -19.44
N ASP A 357 -9.99 -29.37 -19.12
CA ASP A 357 -11.26 -30.04 -19.39
C ASP A 357 -12.33 -29.66 -18.34
N ARG A 358 -13.34 -28.93 -18.80
CA ARG A 358 -14.44 -28.43 -17.97
C ARG A 358 -15.24 -29.55 -17.29
N THR A 359 -15.41 -30.69 -17.95
CA THR A 359 -16.18 -31.83 -17.42
C THR A 359 -15.45 -32.44 -16.22
N VAL A 360 -14.13 -32.59 -16.33
CA VAL A 360 -13.29 -33.09 -15.23
C VAL A 360 -13.26 -32.12 -14.07
N LEU A 361 -13.12 -30.82 -14.33
CA LEU A 361 -13.10 -29.79 -13.29
C LEU A 361 -14.42 -29.76 -12.51
N GLU A 362 -15.55 -29.77 -13.20
CA GLU A 362 -16.88 -29.80 -12.57
C GLU A 362 -17.10 -31.11 -11.77
N GLY A 363 -16.62 -32.25 -12.29
CA GLY A 363 -16.66 -33.54 -11.62
C GLY A 363 -15.80 -33.58 -10.34
N LEU A 364 -14.55 -33.13 -10.43
CA LEU A 364 -13.62 -33.05 -9.29
C LEU A 364 -14.10 -32.06 -8.23
N GLN A 365 -14.73 -30.95 -8.64
CA GLN A 365 -15.32 -30.01 -7.69
C GLN A 365 -16.45 -30.67 -6.89
N LYS A 366 -17.39 -31.33 -7.56
CA LYS A 366 -18.47 -32.07 -6.88
C LYS A 366 -17.94 -33.19 -5.99
N TYR A 367 -16.91 -33.89 -6.43
CA TYR A 367 -16.23 -34.92 -5.64
C TYR A 367 -15.61 -34.34 -4.36
N ASN A 368 -14.87 -33.23 -4.46
CA ASN A 368 -14.30 -32.54 -3.31
C ASN A 368 -15.37 -31.99 -2.36
N GLU A 369 -16.49 -31.47 -2.89
CA GLU A 369 -17.62 -31.01 -2.10
C GLU A 369 -18.21 -32.17 -1.26
N ALA A 370 -18.37 -33.36 -1.84
CA ALA A 370 -18.79 -34.56 -1.12
C ALA A 370 -17.78 -34.97 -0.03
N LEU A 371 -16.47 -34.94 -0.33
CA LEU A 371 -15.44 -35.22 0.68
C LEU A 371 -15.47 -34.22 1.86
N LEU A 372 -15.69 -32.94 1.60
CA LEU A 372 -15.82 -31.92 2.63
C LEU A 372 -17.06 -32.13 3.49
N GLU A 373 -18.18 -32.54 2.88
CA GLU A 373 -19.41 -32.82 3.61
C GLU A 373 -19.25 -34.07 4.50
N ARG A 374 -18.56 -35.11 4.02
CA ARG A 374 -18.16 -36.26 4.84
C ARG A 374 -17.29 -35.82 6.04
N LEU A 375 -16.33 -34.92 5.84
CA LEU A 375 -15.50 -34.38 6.93
C LEU A 375 -16.32 -33.60 7.97
N ARG A 376 -17.40 -32.92 7.56
CA ARG A 376 -18.34 -32.27 8.50
C ARG A 376 -19.12 -33.30 9.31
N LEU A 377 -19.68 -34.31 8.65
CA LEU A 377 -20.42 -35.39 9.30
C LEU A 377 -19.56 -36.15 10.33
N LEU A 378 -18.28 -36.40 10.02
CA LEU A 378 -17.33 -37.02 10.96
C LEU A 378 -17.04 -36.16 12.20
N LYS A 379 -17.19 -34.83 12.13
CA LYS A 379 -16.99 -33.93 13.27
C LYS A 379 -18.21 -33.83 14.16
N THR A 380 -19.41 -34.04 13.62
CA THR A 380 -20.68 -33.90 14.33
C THR A 380 -21.22 -35.22 14.88
N THR A 381 -20.66 -36.36 14.45
CA THR A 381 -21.23 -37.69 14.71
C THR A 381 -20.17 -38.58 15.35
N GLN A 382 -20.47 -39.19 16.49
CA GLN A 382 -19.59 -40.18 17.14
C GLN A 382 -19.91 -41.58 16.59
N GLY A 383 -19.08 -42.11 15.69
CA GLY A 383 -19.15 -43.50 15.21
C GLY A 383 -19.88 -43.71 13.87
N ASN A 384 -19.83 -44.96 13.38
CA ASN A 384 -20.34 -45.36 12.07
C ASN A 384 -21.87 -45.31 12.06
N THR A 385 -22.44 -44.33 11.34
CA THR A 385 -23.88 -44.13 11.20
C THR A 385 -24.31 -44.55 9.79
N PRO A 386 -25.55 -45.05 9.59
CA PRO A 386 -26.04 -45.43 8.25
C PRO A 386 -25.95 -44.29 7.22
N THR A 387 -26.01 -43.04 7.67
CA THR A 387 -25.83 -41.85 6.83
C THR A 387 -24.40 -41.68 6.34
N LEU A 388 -23.40 -42.09 7.14
CA LEU A 388 -21.99 -42.07 6.75
C LEU A 388 -21.67 -43.18 5.75
N ASP A 389 -22.30 -44.34 5.88
CA ASP A 389 -22.13 -45.46 4.94
C ASP A 389 -22.69 -45.11 3.55
N ILE A 390 -23.90 -44.55 3.48
CA ILE A 390 -24.48 -44.04 2.21
C ILE A 390 -23.58 -42.97 1.58
N MET A 391 -23.00 -42.09 2.40
CA MET A 391 -22.09 -41.05 1.92
C MET A 391 -20.76 -41.63 1.40
N ASN A 392 -20.25 -42.69 2.03
CA ASN A 392 -19.06 -43.40 1.53
C ASN A 392 -19.35 -44.08 0.19
N GLU A 393 -20.49 -44.76 0.04
CA GLU A 393 -20.92 -45.36 -1.23
C GLU A 393 -21.07 -44.31 -2.34
N GLN A 394 -21.63 -43.14 -2.01
CA GLN A 394 -21.73 -42.04 -2.96
C GLN A 394 -20.35 -41.52 -3.40
N ILE A 395 -19.42 -41.35 -2.44
CA ILE A 395 -18.04 -40.93 -2.73
C ILE A 395 -17.31 -41.96 -3.58
N ASP A 396 -17.50 -43.26 -3.32
CA ASP A 396 -16.91 -44.33 -4.12
C ASP A 396 -17.47 -44.35 -5.55
N ALA A 397 -18.79 -44.20 -5.72
CA ALA A 397 -19.41 -44.12 -7.04
C ALA A 397 -18.92 -42.90 -7.84
N MET A 398 -18.71 -41.75 -7.16
CA MET A 398 -18.13 -40.56 -7.78
C MET A 398 -16.64 -40.77 -8.10
N HIS A 399 -15.88 -41.45 -7.24
CA HIS A 399 -14.48 -41.81 -7.49
C HIS A 399 -14.34 -42.71 -8.72
N ASP A 400 -15.14 -43.77 -8.82
CA ASP A 400 -15.13 -44.70 -9.96
C ASP A 400 -15.49 -43.99 -11.27
N ASN A 401 -16.50 -43.11 -11.24
CA ASN A 401 -16.89 -42.31 -12.40
C ASN A 401 -15.78 -41.34 -12.83
N MET A 402 -15.13 -40.68 -11.87
CA MET A 402 -14.00 -39.79 -12.13
C MET A 402 -12.82 -40.56 -12.71
N LEU A 403 -12.49 -41.72 -12.15
CA LEU A 403 -11.41 -42.57 -12.62
C LEU A 403 -11.66 -43.06 -14.06
N ALA A 404 -12.90 -43.45 -14.38
CA ALA A 404 -13.28 -43.83 -15.74
C ALA A 404 -13.13 -42.65 -16.72
N THR A 405 -13.55 -41.44 -16.32
CA THR A 405 -13.45 -40.22 -17.13
C THR A 405 -11.99 -39.83 -17.37
N ILE A 406 -11.16 -39.85 -16.31
CA ILE A 406 -9.72 -39.55 -16.36
C ILE A 406 -9.00 -40.54 -17.26
N ARG A 407 -9.31 -41.84 -17.18
CA ARG A 407 -8.74 -42.86 -18.07
C ARG A 407 -9.11 -42.65 -19.53
N SER A 408 -10.38 -42.32 -19.81
CA SER A 408 -10.82 -42.00 -21.18
C SER A 408 -10.07 -40.80 -21.74
N LEU A 409 -9.87 -39.76 -20.93
CA LEU A 409 -9.14 -38.57 -21.36
C LEU A 409 -7.65 -38.84 -21.52
N LYS A 410 -7.04 -39.59 -20.60
CA LYS A 410 -5.64 -40.03 -20.71
C LYS A 410 -5.40 -40.79 -22.01
N SER A 411 -6.29 -41.72 -22.36
CA SER A 411 -6.24 -42.44 -23.64
C SER A 411 -6.41 -41.48 -24.82
N GLY A 412 -7.36 -40.55 -24.76
CA GLY A 412 -7.57 -39.53 -25.80
C GLY A 412 -6.32 -38.66 -26.04
N PHE A 413 -5.72 -38.12 -24.98
CA PHE A 413 -4.49 -37.33 -25.08
C PHE A 413 -3.27 -38.16 -25.47
N SER A 414 -3.20 -39.44 -25.08
CA SER A 414 -2.16 -40.36 -25.56
C SER A 414 -2.23 -40.55 -27.07
N HIS A 415 -3.42 -40.79 -27.61
CA HIS A 415 -3.62 -40.93 -29.05
C HIS A 415 -3.39 -39.61 -29.79
N ALA A 416 -3.80 -38.47 -29.20
CA ALA A 416 -3.51 -37.17 -29.76
C ALA A 416 -2.00 -36.92 -29.84
N LYS A 417 -1.25 -37.24 -28.77
CA LYS A 417 0.22 -37.13 -28.72
C LYS A 417 0.87 -38.00 -29.80
N GLU A 418 0.48 -39.27 -29.90
CA GLU A 418 1.00 -40.21 -30.89
C GLU A 418 0.76 -39.73 -32.32
N ASN A 419 -0.47 -39.29 -32.63
CA ASN A 419 -0.81 -38.76 -33.96
C ASN A 419 -0.06 -37.44 -34.28
N LEU A 420 0.02 -36.52 -33.33
CA LEU A 420 0.77 -35.27 -33.50
C LEU A 420 2.27 -35.52 -33.69
N GLN A 421 2.81 -36.53 -33.01
CA GLN A 421 4.19 -36.95 -33.17
C GLN A 421 4.44 -37.58 -34.55
N GLU A 422 3.57 -38.49 -35.01
CA GLU A 422 3.64 -39.07 -36.36
C GLU A 422 3.55 -37.99 -37.45
N GLN A 423 2.64 -37.02 -37.30
CA GLN A 423 2.52 -35.90 -38.22
C GLN A 423 3.78 -35.02 -38.20
N GLY A 424 4.32 -34.72 -37.01
CA GLY A 424 5.58 -33.98 -36.86
C GLY A 424 6.76 -34.68 -37.53
N ASP A 425 6.88 -35.99 -37.34
CA ASP A 425 7.93 -36.83 -37.91
C ASP A 425 7.82 -36.93 -39.44
N TYR A 426 6.60 -36.98 -40.00
CA TYR A 426 6.35 -36.93 -41.43
C TYR A 426 6.88 -35.63 -42.07
N PHE A 427 6.59 -34.47 -41.50
CA PHE A 427 7.08 -33.19 -42.01
C PHE A 427 8.60 -33.04 -41.79
N MET A 428 9.14 -33.54 -40.68
CA MET A 428 10.60 -33.58 -40.44
C MET A 428 11.34 -34.49 -41.42
N ALA A 429 10.77 -35.64 -41.78
CA ALA A 429 11.33 -36.53 -42.80
C ALA A 429 11.36 -35.86 -44.18
N ARG A 430 10.32 -35.08 -44.53
CA ARG A 430 10.28 -34.30 -45.77
C ARG A 430 11.31 -33.17 -45.81
N ILE A 431 11.59 -32.53 -44.67
CA ILE A 431 12.69 -31.55 -44.52
C ILE A 431 14.07 -32.23 -44.67
N LYS A 432 14.24 -33.46 -44.15
CA LYS A 432 15.51 -34.21 -44.26
C LYS A 432 15.78 -34.77 -45.65
N GLY A 433 14.73 -35.16 -46.39
CA GLY A 433 14.83 -35.64 -47.77
C GLY A 433 15.02 -34.53 -48.81
N MET A 434 15.03 -33.28 -48.36
CA MET A 434 15.09 -32.08 -49.17
C MET A 434 16.53 -31.75 -49.60
N PRO A 435 16.79 -31.28 -50.83
CA PRO A 435 18.12 -30.82 -51.25
C PRO A 435 18.69 -29.77 -50.30
N THR A 436 20.03 -29.72 -50.17
CA THR A 436 20.73 -28.77 -49.29
C THR A 436 20.29 -27.33 -49.53
N GLN A 437 20.04 -26.98 -50.79
CA GLN A 437 19.63 -25.64 -51.20
C GLN A 437 18.26 -25.22 -50.61
N GLU A 438 17.31 -26.15 -50.52
CA GLU A 438 15.97 -25.86 -50.00
C GLU A 438 15.97 -25.76 -48.46
N ARG A 439 16.83 -26.55 -47.79
CA ARG A 439 17.01 -26.50 -46.33
C ARG A 439 17.60 -25.16 -45.87
N GLU A 440 18.65 -24.68 -46.54
CA GLU A 440 19.25 -23.38 -46.24
C GLU A 440 18.24 -22.25 -46.47
N PHE A 441 17.45 -22.31 -47.53
CA PHE A 441 16.36 -21.37 -47.78
C PHE A 441 15.30 -21.37 -46.66
N ILE A 442 14.89 -22.56 -46.18
CA ILE A 442 13.96 -22.72 -45.07
C ILE A 442 14.49 -22.08 -43.79
N ASP A 443 15.78 -22.20 -43.49
CA ASP A 443 16.39 -21.58 -42.32
C ASP A 443 16.39 -20.05 -42.40
N ILE A 444 16.77 -19.49 -43.55
CA ILE A 444 16.69 -18.03 -43.79
C ILE A 444 15.23 -17.55 -43.65
N LYS A 445 14.27 -18.32 -44.19
CA LYS A 445 12.84 -18.01 -44.07
C LYS A 445 12.31 -18.08 -42.64
N ARG A 446 12.77 -19.05 -41.84
CA ARG A 446 12.43 -19.12 -40.41
C ARG A 446 12.93 -17.87 -39.69
N GLN A 447 14.16 -17.43 -39.98
CA GLN A 447 14.68 -16.20 -39.38
C GLN A 447 13.88 -14.96 -39.81
N GLN A 448 13.45 -14.87 -41.08
CA GLN A 448 12.58 -13.79 -41.55
C GLN A 448 11.27 -13.76 -40.75
N MET A 449 10.59 -14.91 -40.63
CA MET A 449 9.30 -15.04 -39.96
C MET A 449 9.38 -14.62 -38.49
N ILE A 450 10.35 -15.14 -37.74
CA ILE A 450 10.55 -14.80 -36.32
C ILE A 450 10.79 -13.29 -36.14
N LYS A 451 11.60 -12.67 -37.01
CA LYS A 451 11.88 -11.24 -36.92
C LYS A 451 10.67 -10.37 -37.31
N GLN A 452 9.86 -10.80 -38.28
CA GLN A 452 8.62 -10.12 -38.65
C GLN A 452 7.61 -10.17 -37.50
N GLU A 453 7.41 -11.33 -36.88
CA GLU A 453 6.52 -11.48 -35.71
C GLU A 453 7.01 -10.64 -34.53
N LEU A 454 8.31 -10.66 -34.24
CA LEU A 454 8.88 -9.84 -33.18
C LEU A 454 8.72 -8.33 -33.46
N PHE A 455 8.88 -7.90 -34.72
CA PHE A 455 8.67 -6.51 -35.11
C PHE A 455 7.22 -6.07 -34.86
N VAL A 456 6.24 -6.85 -35.30
CA VAL A 456 4.81 -6.56 -35.08
C VAL A 456 4.47 -6.56 -33.59
N PHE A 457 4.99 -7.53 -32.82
CA PHE A 457 4.81 -7.60 -31.38
C PHE A 457 5.34 -6.34 -30.66
N LEU A 458 6.55 -5.88 -31.02
CA LEU A 458 7.13 -4.69 -30.43
C LEU A 458 6.36 -3.42 -30.80
N LEU A 459 5.85 -3.33 -32.02
CA LEU A 459 4.98 -2.23 -32.45
C LEU A 459 3.69 -2.21 -31.64
N GLN A 460 3.05 -3.36 -31.45
CA GLN A 460 1.87 -3.48 -30.59
C GLN A 460 2.18 -3.06 -29.14
N LYS A 461 3.31 -3.51 -28.58
CA LYS A 461 3.74 -3.11 -27.22
C LYS A 461 4.02 -1.62 -27.11
N LYS A 462 4.52 -0.99 -28.17
CA LYS A 462 4.72 0.46 -28.22
C LYS A 462 3.39 1.21 -28.16
N GLU A 463 2.40 0.79 -28.95
CA GLU A 463 1.06 1.38 -28.92
C GLU A 463 0.35 1.15 -27.58
N GLU A 464 0.43 -0.06 -27.01
CA GLU A 464 -0.10 -0.35 -25.66
C GLU A 464 0.54 0.56 -24.59
N ASN A 465 1.85 0.78 -24.65
CA ASN A 465 2.56 1.65 -23.72
C ASN A 465 2.15 3.12 -23.91
N ALA A 466 1.99 3.59 -25.14
CA ALA A 466 1.50 4.94 -25.44
C ALA A 466 0.06 5.16 -24.92
N LEU A 467 -0.82 4.17 -25.09
CA LEU A 467 -2.16 4.19 -24.51
C LEU A 467 -2.13 4.22 -22.98
N SER A 468 -1.24 3.45 -22.35
CA SER A 468 -1.03 3.47 -20.90
C SER A 468 -0.58 4.84 -20.37
N MET A 469 0.23 5.57 -21.16
CA MET A 469 0.61 6.96 -20.84
C MET A 469 -0.57 7.94 -20.93
N ALA A 470 -1.50 7.72 -21.86
CA ALA A 470 -2.68 8.57 -22.02
C ALA A 470 -3.70 8.41 -20.86
N VAL A 471 -3.67 7.29 -20.14
CA VAL A 471 -4.53 7.07 -18.96
C VAL A 471 -4.05 7.97 -17.81
N THR A 472 -4.85 8.97 -17.47
CA THR A 472 -4.54 9.97 -16.42
C THR A 472 -5.10 9.60 -15.05
N THR A 473 -5.64 8.39 -14.86
CA THR A 473 -6.25 8.03 -13.59
C THR A 473 -5.21 8.07 -12.45
N PRO A 474 -5.57 8.68 -11.30
CA PRO A 474 -4.73 8.67 -10.11
C PRO A 474 -4.55 7.25 -9.61
N LYS A 475 -3.41 6.98 -8.95
CA LYS A 475 -3.10 5.64 -8.42
C LYS A 475 -3.88 5.35 -7.14
N ALA A 476 -4.07 6.36 -6.30
CA ALA A 476 -4.93 6.30 -5.14
C ALA A 476 -6.26 7.00 -5.45
N GLU A 477 -7.35 6.24 -5.33
CA GLU A 477 -8.70 6.76 -5.31
C GLU A 477 -9.03 7.26 -3.91
N ILE A 478 -9.65 8.43 -3.83
CA ILE A 478 -10.05 9.01 -2.55
C ILE A 478 -11.38 8.39 -2.14
N VAL A 479 -11.36 7.52 -1.13
CA VAL A 479 -12.57 6.97 -0.51
C VAL A 479 -13.21 8.07 0.34
N ASP A 480 -12.43 8.62 1.27
CA ASP A 480 -12.85 9.72 2.12
C ASP A 480 -11.82 10.85 2.08
N LYS A 481 -12.25 12.02 1.60
CA LYS A 481 -11.47 13.27 1.76
C LYS A 481 -11.30 13.59 3.23
N ALA A 482 -10.24 14.31 3.58
CA ALA A 482 -9.91 14.59 4.98
C ALA A 482 -11.10 15.18 5.76
N TYR A 483 -11.59 14.42 6.73
CA TYR A 483 -12.74 14.75 7.57
C TYR A 483 -12.37 14.71 9.05
N THR A 484 -13.25 15.25 9.89
CA THR A 484 -13.04 15.29 11.35
C THR A 484 -14.23 14.67 12.04
N LEU A 485 -13.96 13.90 13.09
CA LEU A 485 -15.01 13.46 14.00
C LEU A 485 -15.55 14.66 14.79
N GLN A 486 -16.85 14.65 15.08
CA GLN A 486 -17.52 15.72 15.83
C GLN A 486 -17.03 15.82 17.28
N THR A 487 -16.59 14.70 17.85
CA THR A 487 -16.10 14.63 19.23
C THR A 487 -14.58 14.86 19.28
N PRO A 488 -14.10 15.74 20.18
CA PRO A 488 -12.67 15.96 20.34
C PRO A 488 -12.01 14.75 21.00
N VAL A 489 -10.79 14.42 20.56
CA VAL A 489 -10.02 13.30 21.13
C VAL A 489 -9.35 13.67 22.45
N SER A 490 -9.10 14.95 22.69
CA SER A 490 -8.65 15.50 23.97
C SER A 490 -9.16 16.94 24.17
N PRO A 491 -9.35 17.39 25.42
CA PRO A 491 -9.29 16.62 26.67
C PRO A 491 -10.44 15.60 26.79
N ARG A 492 -10.19 14.45 27.44
CA ARG A 492 -11.23 13.43 27.70
C ARG A 492 -11.81 13.66 29.10
N PRO A 493 -12.93 14.40 29.26
CA PRO A 493 -13.36 14.92 30.56
C PRO A 493 -13.59 13.82 31.58
N MET A 494 -14.21 12.70 31.17
CA MET A 494 -14.47 11.57 32.07
C MET A 494 -13.19 10.93 32.61
N ARG A 495 -12.16 10.75 31.76
CA ARG A 495 -10.88 10.16 32.18
C ARG A 495 -10.09 11.12 33.08
N LEU A 496 -10.13 12.42 32.77
CA LEU A 496 -9.50 13.46 33.58
C LEU A 496 -10.14 13.56 34.97
N LEU A 497 -11.47 13.53 35.05
CA LEU A 497 -12.18 13.56 36.32
C LEU A 497 -11.93 12.29 37.14
N ALA A 498 -11.97 11.10 36.53
CA ALA A 498 -11.63 9.85 37.21
C ALA A 498 -10.20 9.88 37.78
N PHE A 499 -9.24 10.37 37.00
CA PHE A 499 -7.85 10.53 37.45
C PHE A 499 -7.70 11.55 38.58
N ALA A 500 -8.40 12.69 38.48
CA ALA A 500 -8.44 13.71 39.53
C ALA A 500 -9.02 13.17 40.85
N MET A 501 -10.07 12.34 40.78
CA MET A 501 -10.63 11.67 41.96
C MET A 501 -9.64 10.68 42.59
N SER A 502 -8.94 9.88 41.78
CA SER A 502 -7.92 8.95 42.28
C SER A 502 -6.78 9.70 42.98
N ILE A 503 -6.27 10.78 42.39
CA ILE A 503 -5.25 11.63 43.00
C ILE A 503 -5.78 12.25 44.30
N ALA A 504 -7.03 12.72 44.32
CA ALA A 504 -7.61 13.33 45.51
C ALA A 504 -7.66 12.36 46.70
N ILE A 505 -8.05 11.11 46.44
CA ILE A 505 -8.14 10.05 47.46
C ILE A 505 -6.74 9.66 47.96
N ILE A 506 -5.79 9.41 47.05
CA ILE A 506 -4.41 9.04 47.41
C ILE A 506 -3.72 10.17 48.16
N GLY A 507 -3.83 11.40 47.66
CA GLY A 507 -3.25 12.59 48.28
C GLY A 507 -3.77 12.83 49.70
N ALA A 508 -5.09 12.69 49.90
CA ALA A 508 -5.69 12.78 51.23
C ALA A 508 -5.21 11.65 52.17
N GLY A 509 -5.09 10.42 51.67
CA GLY A 509 -4.56 9.29 52.44
C GLY A 509 -3.10 9.49 52.88
N CYS A 510 -2.23 9.91 51.95
CA CYS A 510 -0.83 10.24 52.24
C CYS A 510 -0.72 11.39 53.25
N TYR A 511 -1.52 12.45 53.07
CA TYR A 511 -1.52 13.59 53.99
C TYR A 511 -1.89 13.17 55.42
N ILE A 512 -2.90 12.31 55.56
CA ILE A 512 -3.32 11.80 56.86
C ILE A 512 -2.21 10.96 57.50
N LYS A 513 -1.52 10.09 56.73
CA LYS A 513 -0.42 9.24 57.23
C LYS A 513 0.83 10.02 57.65
N VAL A 514 1.12 11.15 57.00
CA VAL A 514 2.30 11.96 57.31
C VAL A 514 2.04 12.89 58.50
N ARG A 515 0.81 13.40 58.63
CA ARG A 515 0.46 14.38 59.68
C ARG A 515 0.01 13.75 60.99
N TYR A 516 -0.46 12.50 60.96
CA TYR A 516 -1.00 11.76 62.09
C TYR A 516 -0.51 10.33 62.08
#